data_AF-A0A7C5SUH7-F1
#
_entry.id   AF-A0A7C5SUH7-F1
#
_cell.length_a   1.000
_cell.length_b   1.000
_cell.length_c   1.000
_cell.angle_alpha   90.00
_cell.angle_beta   90.00
_cell.angle_gamma   90.00
#
_symmetry.space_group_name_H-M   'P 1'
#
loop_
_entity.id
_entity.type
_entity.pdbx_description
1 polymer ?
#
loop_
_entity_poly.entity_id
_entity_poly.type
_entity_poly.pdbx_seq_one_letter_code
_entity_poly.pdbx_strand_id
1 'polypeptide(L)'
;MKQVLMLFIAVLAFSVVAQAQDNRREQAVVVQKESSSVFKGLLYRVWGRLRALNPQLKTNKTRHRSTVTMGIRGAETTTTLIEPYWKDDKSDDPAYVQELNAYTRAQQFAEDGELEKAVKALSAFLEKYDDSELKPNARFALGISQGGLGDAAGSIETLQLFIEENPKHPLAPDARQVIAELK
;
A
#
# COMPACT_ATOMS: atom_id res chain seq x y z
N MET A 1 36.57 -7.60 -76.12
CA MET A 1 35.30 -7.00 -75.66
C MET A 1 34.34 -8.13 -75.28
N LYS A 2 33.84 -8.07 -74.03
CA LYS A 2 32.60 -8.67 -73.49
C LYS A 2 32.50 -10.20 -73.26
N GLN A 3 32.61 -10.55 -71.96
CA GLN A 3 31.73 -11.41 -71.11
C GLN A 3 31.54 -12.89 -71.56
N VAL A 4 32.09 -13.97 -70.95
CA VAL A 4 32.02 -14.50 -69.55
C VAL A 4 30.55 -14.66 -69.10
N LEU A 5 30.04 -15.77 -68.55
CA LEU A 5 30.54 -17.11 -68.22
C LEU A 5 29.35 -17.88 -67.61
N MET A 6 29.34 -19.18 -67.90
CA MET A 6 28.77 -20.36 -67.23
C MET A 6 27.64 -20.29 -66.20
N LEU A 7 26.72 -21.19 -66.51
CA LEU A 7 25.76 -21.95 -65.71
C LEU A 7 26.43 -22.85 -64.62
N PHE A 8 25.56 -23.44 -63.78
CA PHE A 8 25.72 -24.66 -62.95
C PHE A 8 25.98 -24.56 -61.43
N ILE A 9 24.86 -24.49 -60.69
CA ILE A 9 24.34 -25.50 -59.74
C ILE A 9 25.32 -26.16 -58.73
N ALA A 10 25.08 -25.78 -57.46
CA ALA A 10 25.06 -26.54 -56.19
C ALA A 10 25.80 -27.88 -56.04
N VAL A 11 26.71 -27.96 -55.05
CA VAL A 11 26.92 -29.13 -54.18
C VAL A 11 27.35 -28.67 -52.78
N LEU A 12 26.79 -29.32 -51.74
CA LEU A 12 27.10 -29.18 -50.33
C LEU A 12 28.56 -29.52 -49.98
N ALA A 13 29.17 -28.75 -49.08
CA ALA A 13 30.28 -29.21 -48.25
C ALA A 13 30.12 -28.66 -46.82
N PHE A 14 29.92 -29.57 -45.87
CA PHE A 14 30.09 -29.37 -44.44
C PHE A 14 31.48 -28.78 -44.16
N SER A 15 31.55 -27.72 -43.35
CA SER A 15 32.76 -27.37 -42.62
C SER A 15 32.35 -26.85 -41.24
N VAL A 16 32.53 -27.73 -40.26
CA VAL A 16 32.56 -27.39 -38.85
C VAL A 16 33.76 -26.47 -38.62
N VAL A 17 33.50 -25.22 -38.25
CA VAL A 17 34.48 -24.38 -37.56
C VAL A 17 33.78 -23.82 -36.34
N ALA A 18 34.15 -24.40 -35.19
CA ALA A 18 33.90 -23.82 -33.89
C ALA A 18 34.71 -22.52 -33.78
N GLN A 19 34.03 -21.38 -33.66
CA GLN A 19 34.58 -20.23 -32.97
C GLN A 19 33.57 -19.72 -31.96
N ALA A 20 34.09 -19.57 -30.76
CA ALA A 20 33.42 -19.17 -29.54
C ALA A 20 32.82 -17.77 -29.65
N GLN A 21 31.92 -17.50 -28.69
CA GLN A 21 31.32 -16.20 -28.35
C GLN A 21 30.09 -15.78 -29.17
N ASP A 22 28.99 -16.49 -28.96
CA ASP A 22 27.67 -15.83 -28.93
C ASP A 22 26.87 -16.33 -27.72
N ASN A 23 27.35 -15.97 -26.53
CA ASN A 23 26.68 -16.27 -25.26
C ASN A 23 26.50 -14.97 -24.44
N ARG A 24 26.05 -13.91 -25.11
CA ARG A 24 25.86 -12.57 -24.53
C ARG A 24 24.44 -12.04 -24.74
N ARG A 25 23.43 -12.91 -24.59
CA ARG A 25 22.01 -12.53 -24.73
C ARG A 25 21.05 -13.01 -23.63
N GLU A 26 21.54 -13.41 -22.45
CA GLU A 26 20.66 -13.95 -21.40
C GLU A 26 20.58 -13.17 -20.08
N GLN A 27 21.18 -11.98 -19.95
CA GLN A 27 21.15 -11.24 -18.67
C GLN A 27 20.22 -10.02 -18.62
N ALA A 28 19.28 -9.89 -19.54
CA ALA A 28 18.43 -8.68 -19.62
C ALA A 28 16.93 -8.93 -19.42
N VAL A 29 16.48 -9.95 -18.65
CA VAL A 29 15.04 -10.14 -18.42
C VAL A 29 14.70 -10.79 -17.07
N VAL A 30 15.05 -10.20 -15.92
CA VAL A 30 14.44 -10.63 -14.62
C VAL A 30 14.14 -9.48 -13.65
N VAL A 31 14.80 -8.33 -13.74
CA VAL A 31 14.82 -7.34 -12.63
C VAL A 31 13.46 -6.65 -12.35
N GLN A 32 12.55 -6.51 -13.32
CA GLN A 32 11.31 -5.74 -13.08
C GLN A 32 10.22 -6.48 -12.28
N LYS A 33 10.16 -7.83 -12.33
CA LYS A 33 9.10 -8.56 -11.61
C LYS A 33 9.32 -8.57 -10.10
N GLU A 34 10.57 -8.60 -9.66
CA GLU A 34 10.92 -8.66 -8.23
C GLU A 34 10.50 -7.40 -7.49
N SER A 35 10.80 -6.21 -8.02
CA SER A 35 10.41 -4.93 -7.40
C SER A 35 8.90 -4.81 -7.18
N SER A 36 8.07 -5.25 -8.16
CA SER A 36 6.61 -5.23 -8.00
C SER A 36 6.11 -6.17 -6.90
N SER A 37 6.78 -7.31 -6.70
CA SER A 37 6.42 -8.29 -5.68
C SER A 37 6.84 -7.82 -4.28
N VAL A 38 8.05 -7.27 -4.16
CA VAL A 38 8.59 -6.68 -2.92
C VAL A 38 7.69 -5.53 -2.47
N PHE A 39 7.36 -4.61 -3.37
CA PHE A 39 6.47 -3.49 -3.08
C PHE A 39 5.07 -3.94 -2.67
N LYS A 40 4.47 -4.92 -3.37
CA LYS A 40 3.17 -5.49 -2.97
C LYS A 40 3.21 -6.12 -1.58
N GLY A 41 4.28 -6.82 -1.24
CA GLY A 41 4.49 -7.38 0.10
C GLY A 41 4.60 -6.30 1.17
N LEU A 42 5.32 -5.22 0.88
CA LEU A 42 5.39 -4.05 1.75
C LEU A 42 4.01 -3.40 1.92
N LEU A 43 3.29 -3.15 0.84
CA LEU A 43 1.96 -2.56 0.84
C LEU A 43 1.00 -3.36 1.73
N TYR A 44 0.96 -4.69 1.58
CA TYR A 44 0.11 -5.55 2.42
C TYR A 44 0.39 -5.36 3.92
N ARG A 45 1.67 -5.35 4.30
CA ARG A 45 2.10 -5.17 5.69
C ARG A 45 1.71 -3.78 6.22
N VAL A 46 1.92 -2.76 5.40
CA VAL A 46 1.66 -1.35 5.74
C VAL A 46 0.16 -1.09 5.87
N TRP A 47 -0.67 -1.59 4.95
CA TRP A 47 -2.13 -1.56 5.04
C TRP A 47 -2.64 -2.24 6.31
N GLY A 48 -2.06 -3.38 6.69
CA GLY A 48 -2.38 -4.06 7.93
C GLY A 48 -2.12 -3.19 9.18
N ARG A 49 -1.00 -2.46 9.20
CA ARG A 49 -0.64 -1.57 10.31
C ARG A 49 -1.53 -0.33 10.36
N LEU A 50 -1.84 0.26 9.21
CA LEU A 50 -2.80 1.37 9.11
C LEU A 50 -4.17 0.97 9.65
N ARG A 51 -4.68 -0.21 9.27
CA ARG A 51 -5.97 -0.72 9.75
C ARG A 51 -6.01 -0.89 11.28
N ALA A 52 -4.90 -1.33 11.87
CA ALA A 52 -4.78 -1.48 13.32
C ALA A 52 -4.80 -0.14 14.07
N LEU A 53 -4.41 0.96 13.43
CA LEU A 53 -4.41 2.30 14.01
C LEU A 53 -5.74 3.03 13.83
N ASN A 54 -6.62 2.55 12.96
CA ASN A 54 -7.88 3.22 12.68
C ASN A 54 -8.95 2.94 13.73
N PRO A 55 -9.73 3.97 14.13
CA PRO A 55 -10.91 3.78 14.96
C PRO A 55 -11.90 2.87 14.27
N GLN A 56 -12.21 1.77 14.95
CA GLN A 56 -13.31 0.91 14.58
C GLN A 56 -14.57 1.49 15.22
N LEU A 57 -15.61 1.75 14.43
CA LEU A 57 -16.94 2.01 14.99
C LEU A 57 -17.27 0.84 15.92
N LYS A 58 -17.44 1.11 17.22
CA LYS A 58 -17.99 0.13 18.15
C LYS A 58 -19.43 -0.12 17.71
N THR A 59 -19.64 -1.09 16.81
CA THR A 59 -20.99 -1.55 16.53
C THR A 59 -21.57 -2.00 17.86
N ASN A 60 -22.78 -1.53 18.18
CA ASN A 60 -23.44 -1.81 19.46
C ASN A 60 -23.90 -3.28 19.52
N LYS A 61 -22.95 -4.22 19.47
CA LYS A 61 -23.09 -5.63 19.80
C LYS A 61 -22.45 -5.91 21.17
N THR A 62 -22.46 -4.89 22.02
CA THR A 62 -22.16 -5.00 23.45
C THR A 62 -23.27 -4.33 24.27
N ARG A 63 -24.51 -4.34 23.79
CA ARG A 63 -25.66 -4.32 24.70
C ARG A 63 -25.63 -5.65 25.49
N HIS A 64 -25.24 -5.56 26.76
CA HIS A 64 -25.26 -6.64 27.74
C HIS A 64 -24.45 -7.91 27.39
N ARG A 65 -23.13 -7.86 27.60
CA ARG A 65 -22.53 -8.97 28.36
C ARG A 65 -22.70 -8.60 29.83
N SER A 66 -23.85 -8.92 30.40
CA SER A 66 -23.93 -9.16 31.83
C SER A 66 -22.96 -10.31 32.08
N THR A 67 -21.75 -9.98 32.50
CA THR A 67 -20.81 -10.96 33.05
C THR A 67 -21.50 -11.48 34.30
N VAL A 68 -22.27 -12.57 34.14
CA VAL A 68 -22.76 -13.36 35.26
C VAL A 68 -21.53 -14.10 35.79
N THR A 69 -20.65 -13.36 36.45
CA THR A 69 -19.61 -13.95 37.28
C THR A 69 -20.31 -14.33 38.57
N MET A 70 -20.75 -15.58 38.64
CA MET A 70 -21.07 -16.24 39.89
C MET A 70 -19.82 -16.16 40.79
N GLY A 71 -19.81 -15.21 41.72
CA GLY A 71 -19.08 -15.32 42.98
C GLY A 71 -17.55 -15.20 42.96
N ILE A 72 -16.94 -14.36 42.12
CA ILE A 72 -15.51 -14.03 42.29
C ILE A 72 -15.34 -12.53 42.57
N ARG A 73 -15.12 -12.26 43.86
CA ARG A 73 -14.87 -10.97 44.47
C ARG A 73 -13.54 -10.41 43.97
N GLY A 74 -13.60 -9.25 43.32
CA GLY A 74 -12.52 -8.25 43.27
C GLY A 74 -11.10 -8.78 43.06
N ALA A 75 -10.76 -9.08 41.82
CA ALA A 75 -9.41 -8.84 41.34
C ALA A 75 -9.58 -8.01 40.07
N GLU A 76 -9.07 -6.79 40.11
CA GLU A 76 -8.96 -5.88 38.99
C GLU A 76 -8.21 -6.63 37.90
N THR A 77 -8.93 -7.29 37.00
CA THR A 77 -8.32 -7.85 35.81
C THR A 77 -7.87 -6.65 35.01
N THR A 78 -6.59 -6.35 35.16
CA THR A 78 -5.77 -5.51 34.31
C THR A 78 -5.95 -5.98 32.87
N THR A 79 -7.08 -5.58 32.26
CA THR A 79 -7.32 -5.60 30.82
C THR A 79 -6.44 -4.48 30.29
N THR A 80 -5.18 -4.85 30.23
CA THR A 80 -4.02 -4.06 29.90
C THR A 80 -4.22 -3.58 28.47
N LEU A 81 -4.49 -2.28 28.36
CA LEU A 81 -3.57 -1.39 27.66
C LEU A 81 -3.44 -1.64 26.15
N ILE A 82 -4.56 -1.70 25.46
CA ILE A 82 -4.65 -1.12 24.12
C ILE A 82 -5.69 -0.02 24.23
N GLU A 83 -5.31 1.09 24.87
CA GLU A 83 -6.09 2.32 24.77
C GLU A 83 -5.98 2.78 23.32
N PRO A 84 -7.06 2.71 22.56
CA PRO A 84 -7.00 3.14 21.19
C PRO A 84 -6.82 4.67 21.14
N TYR A 85 -6.04 5.17 20.19
CA TYR A 85 -5.62 6.59 20.14
C TYR A 85 -6.78 7.61 20.00
N TRP A 86 -8.01 7.15 19.68
CA TRP A 86 -9.18 8.01 19.68
C TRP A 86 -9.66 8.24 21.12
N LYS A 87 -9.28 9.40 21.65
CA LYS A 87 -9.36 9.76 23.07
C LYS A 87 -10.77 10.06 23.57
N ASP A 88 -11.73 10.23 22.66
CA ASP A 88 -13.12 10.57 22.97
C ASP A 88 -14.07 9.61 22.23
N ASP A 89 -15.09 9.08 22.92
CA ASP A 89 -16.15 8.28 22.28
C ASP A 89 -17.08 9.22 21.48
N LYS A 90 -16.59 9.74 20.35
CA LYS A 90 -17.33 10.61 19.42
C LYS A 90 -18.34 9.82 18.56
N SER A 91 -18.66 8.57 18.93
CA SER A 91 -19.56 7.72 18.13
C SER A 91 -20.99 8.24 18.06
N ASP A 92 -21.38 9.13 18.99
CA ASP A 92 -22.66 9.83 18.98
C ASP A 92 -22.67 11.12 18.13
N ASP A 93 -21.50 11.62 17.70
CA ASP A 93 -21.39 12.82 16.86
C ASP A 93 -21.68 12.49 15.38
N PRO A 94 -22.76 13.05 14.78
CA PRO A 94 -23.08 12.81 13.38
C PRO A 94 -21.96 13.22 12.41
N ALA A 95 -21.17 14.25 12.73
CA ALA A 95 -20.06 14.70 11.88
C ALA A 95 -18.91 13.68 11.90
N TYR A 96 -18.55 13.18 13.10
CA TYR A 96 -17.56 12.13 13.27
C TYR A 96 -17.95 10.83 12.53
N VAL A 97 -19.23 10.45 12.62
CA VAL A 97 -19.74 9.28 11.90
C VAL A 97 -19.63 9.46 10.38
N GLN A 98 -19.87 10.68 9.86
CA GLN A 98 -19.75 10.96 8.42
C GLN A 98 -18.30 10.92 7.92
N GLU A 99 -17.35 11.48 8.65
CA GLU A 99 -15.92 11.35 8.29
C GLU A 99 -15.49 9.89 8.32
N LEU A 100 -15.83 9.15 9.38
CA LEU A 100 -15.41 7.76 9.53
C LEU A 100 -16.00 6.86 8.44
N ASN A 101 -17.25 7.10 8.05
CA ASN A 101 -17.87 6.41 6.90
C ASN A 101 -17.17 6.74 5.57
N ALA A 102 -16.84 8.01 5.34
CA ALA A 102 -16.14 8.43 4.12
C ALA A 102 -14.75 7.78 4.05
N TYR A 103 -14.02 7.79 5.17
CA TYR A 103 -12.71 7.19 5.27
C TYR A 103 -12.77 5.66 5.11
N THR A 104 -13.67 4.97 5.81
CA THR A 104 -13.85 3.51 5.71
C THR A 104 -14.16 3.09 4.27
N ARG A 105 -15.02 3.83 3.58
CA ARG A 105 -15.33 3.56 2.16
C ARG A 105 -14.10 3.73 1.27
N ALA A 106 -13.28 4.74 1.52
CA ALA A 106 -12.04 4.96 0.78
C ALA A 106 -11.03 3.82 1.00
N GLN A 107 -10.96 3.29 2.23
CA GLN A 107 -10.15 2.11 2.53
C GLN A 107 -10.66 0.86 1.83
N GLN A 108 -11.98 0.63 1.79
CA GLN A 108 -12.58 -0.49 1.07
C GLN A 108 -12.17 -0.49 -0.40
N PHE A 109 -12.20 0.66 -1.08
CA PHE A 109 -11.71 0.75 -2.46
C PHE A 109 -10.24 0.34 -2.59
N ALA A 110 -9.39 0.66 -1.62
CA ALA A 110 -7.99 0.24 -1.66
C ALA A 110 -7.84 -1.27 -1.42
N GLU A 111 -8.65 -1.86 -0.54
CA GLU A 111 -8.67 -3.29 -0.25
C GLU A 111 -9.20 -4.12 -1.43
N ASP A 112 -10.20 -3.60 -2.13
CA ASP A 112 -10.77 -4.19 -3.34
C ASP A 112 -9.83 -4.05 -4.56
N GLY A 113 -8.71 -3.32 -4.41
CA GLY A 113 -7.76 -3.04 -5.48
C GLY A 113 -8.23 -1.94 -6.45
N GLU A 114 -9.34 -1.28 -6.15
CA GLU A 114 -9.87 -0.13 -6.88
C GLU A 114 -9.10 1.15 -6.55
N LEU A 115 -7.79 1.15 -6.80
CA LEU A 115 -6.85 2.17 -6.34
C LEU A 115 -7.19 3.58 -6.86
N GLU A 116 -7.70 3.71 -8.08
CA GLU A 116 -8.16 5.01 -8.62
C GLU A 116 -9.31 5.60 -7.79
N LYS A 117 -10.28 4.75 -7.39
CA LYS A 117 -11.39 5.18 -6.54
C LYS A 117 -10.91 5.50 -5.13
N ALA A 118 -9.95 4.73 -4.61
CA ALA A 118 -9.34 4.97 -3.31
C ALA A 118 -8.64 6.33 -3.29
N VAL A 119 -7.76 6.61 -4.26
CA VAL A 119 -7.07 7.90 -4.40
C VAL A 119 -8.09 9.05 -4.44
N LYS A 120 -9.10 8.96 -5.31
CA LYS A 120 -10.14 9.99 -5.41
C LYS A 120 -10.91 10.20 -4.10
N ALA A 121 -11.29 9.13 -3.42
CA ALA A 121 -12.04 9.20 -2.17
C ALA A 121 -11.19 9.75 -1.02
N LEU A 122 -9.90 9.39 -0.95
CA LEU A 122 -8.96 9.88 0.06
C LEU A 122 -8.61 11.35 -0.15
N SER A 123 -8.38 11.79 -1.40
CA SER A 123 -8.18 13.22 -1.69
C SER A 123 -9.41 14.05 -1.27
N ALA A 124 -10.62 13.60 -1.65
CA ALA A 124 -11.85 14.27 -1.23
C ALA A 124 -12.05 14.27 0.29
N PHE A 125 -11.60 13.21 0.99
CA PHE A 125 -11.60 13.18 2.45
C PHE A 125 -10.68 14.26 3.04
N LEU A 126 -9.46 14.39 2.52
CA LEU A 126 -8.49 15.39 3.00
C LEU A 126 -8.91 16.83 2.72
N GLU A 127 -9.64 17.06 1.63
CA GLU A 127 -10.23 18.37 1.31
C GLU A 127 -11.42 18.71 2.23
N LYS A 128 -12.26 17.72 2.57
CA LYS A 128 -13.49 17.94 3.32
C LYS A 128 -13.28 17.95 4.83
N TYR A 129 -12.30 17.20 5.33
CA TYR A 129 -12.08 16.95 6.75
C TYR A 129 -10.64 17.30 7.14
N ASP A 130 -10.24 18.55 6.92
CA ASP A 130 -8.88 19.02 7.14
C ASP A 130 -8.49 19.15 8.62
N ASP A 131 -9.47 19.20 9.53
CA ASP A 131 -9.30 19.20 10.99
C ASP A 131 -9.47 17.80 11.62
N SER A 132 -9.68 16.75 10.81
CA SER A 132 -9.93 15.40 11.32
C SER A 132 -8.70 14.78 11.96
N GLU A 133 -8.89 14.07 13.08
CA GLU A 133 -7.86 13.22 13.69
C GLU A 133 -7.43 12.07 12.76
N LEU A 134 -8.25 11.72 11.77
CA LEU A 134 -7.96 10.71 10.75
C LEU A 134 -7.09 11.24 9.60
N LYS A 135 -6.89 12.56 9.49
CA LYS A 135 -6.15 13.18 8.38
C LYS A 135 -4.76 12.59 8.15
N PRO A 136 -3.91 12.35 9.17
CA PRO A 136 -2.60 11.73 8.95
C PRO A 136 -2.72 10.32 8.37
N ASN A 137 -3.68 9.53 8.84
CA ASN A 137 -3.95 8.17 8.35
C ASN A 137 -4.51 8.18 6.92
N ALA A 138 -5.38 9.14 6.58
CA ALA A 138 -5.90 9.33 5.24
C ALA A 138 -4.82 9.78 4.25
N ARG A 139 -3.94 10.71 4.65
CA ARG A 139 -2.81 11.14 3.81
C ARG A 139 -1.83 10.00 3.56
N PHE A 140 -1.52 9.22 4.59
CA PHE A 140 -0.69 8.05 4.43
C PHE A 140 -1.33 7.02 3.49
N ALA A 141 -2.63 6.73 3.65
CA ALA A 141 -3.40 5.85 2.78
C ALA A 141 -3.37 6.33 1.32
N LEU A 142 -3.49 7.65 1.10
CA LEU A 142 -3.44 8.25 -0.24
C LEU A 142 -2.09 7.97 -0.90
N GLY A 143 -1.00 8.22 -0.18
CA GLY A 143 0.35 7.98 -0.66
C GLY A 143 0.58 6.53 -1.07
N ILE A 144 0.21 5.56 -0.23
CA ILE A 144 0.40 4.14 -0.58
C ILE A 144 -0.54 3.68 -1.71
N SER A 145 -1.74 4.25 -1.84
CA SER A 145 -2.65 3.99 -2.95
C SER A 145 -2.12 4.55 -4.27
N GLN A 146 -1.54 5.75 -4.28
CA GLN A 146 -0.86 6.32 -5.45
C GLN A 146 0.31 5.44 -5.90
N GLY A 147 1.14 5.00 -4.95
CA GLY A 147 2.25 4.09 -5.25
C GLY A 147 1.76 2.75 -5.81
N GLY A 148 0.68 2.19 -5.26
CA GLY A 148 0.03 0.99 -5.80
C GLY A 148 -0.53 1.16 -7.21
N LEU A 149 -1.00 2.37 -7.55
CA LEU A 149 -1.49 2.73 -8.89
C LEU A 149 -0.34 2.91 -9.91
N GLY A 150 0.89 3.03 -9.42
CA GLY A 150 2.08 3.31 -10.23
C GLY A 150 2.45 4.80 -10.30
N ASP A 151 1.74 5.66 -9.58
CA ASP A 151 2.10 7.07 -9.41
C ASP A 151 3.14 7.23 -8.29
N ALA A 152 4.38 6.83 -8.61
CA ALA A 152 5.49 6.90 -7.66
C ALA A 152 5.81 8.35 -7.25
N ALA A 153 5.73 9.30 -8.18
CA ALA A 153 6.03 10.70 -7.91
C ALA A 153 5.02 11.31 -6.92
N GLY A 154 3.72 11.18 -7.19
CA GLY A 154 2.67 11.69 -6.29
C GLY A 154 2.67 10.96 -4.95
N SER A 155 2.98 9.66 -4.93
CA SER A 155 3.14 8.89 -3.70
C SER A 155 4.28 9.44 -2.83
N ILE A 156 5.45 9.68 -3.42
CA ILE A 156 6.62 10.20 -2.69
C ILE A 156 6.31 11.57 -2.10
N GLU A 157 5.75 12.49 -2.88
CA GLU A 157 5.37 13.83 -2.41
C GLU A 157 4.39 13.76 -1.23
N THR A 158 3.33 12.96 -1.38
CA THR A 158 2.30 12.81 -0.35
C THR A 158 2.85 12.20 0.94
N LEU A 159 3.73 11.19 0.83
CA LEU A 159 4.34 10.53 1.98
C LEU A 159 5.41 11.39 2.65
N GLN A 160 6.14 12.22 1.89
CA GLN A 160 7.07 13.21 2.44
C GLN A 160 6.30 14.23 3.29
N LEU A 161 5.22 14.80 2.76
CA LEU A 161 4.37 15.74 3.50
C LEU A 161 3.83 15.10 4.78
N PHE A 162 3.40 13.84 4.72
CA PHE A 162 2.97 13.11 5.90
C PHE A 162 4.06 13.01 6.98
N ILE A 163 5.31 12.70 6.61
CA ILE A 163 6.44 12.62 7.54
C ILE A 163 6.79 13.99 8.12
N GLU A 164 6.77 15.03 7.29
CA GLU A 164 7.10 16.41 7.67
C GLU A 164 6.09 16.96 8.69
N GLU A 165 4.79 16.78 8.42
CA GLU A 165 3.72 17.24 9.31
C GLU A 165 3.56 16.33 10.54
N ASN A 166 3.91 15.04 10.44
CA ASN A 166 3.66 14.04 11.49
C ASN A 166 4.91 13.21 11.83
N PRO A 167 6.04 13.83 12.26
CA PRO A 167 7.32 13.14 12.40
C PRO A 167 7.33 12.04 13.47
N LYS A 168 6.42 12.12 14.45
CA LYS A 168 6.26 11.14 15.54
C LYS A 168 5.16 10.11 15.29
N HIS A 169 4.52 10.13 14.11
CA HIS A 169 3.44 9.20 13.81
C HIS A 169 3.96 7.75 13.78
N PRO A 170 3.20 6.76 14.29
CA PRO A 170 3.61 5.35 14.26
C PRO A 170 3.92 4.80 12.86
N LEU A 171 3.34 5.39 11.81
CA LEU A 171 3.56 5.03 10.40
C LEU A 171 4.68 5.83 9.71
N ALA A 172 5.33 6.79 10.39
CA ALA A 172 6.42 7.55 9.79
C ALA A 172 7.61 6.67 9.32
N PRO A 173 8.01 5.60 10.05
CA PRO A 173 9.01 4.65 9.56
C PRO A 173 8.54 3.91 8.29
N ASP A 174 7.27 3.52 8.22
CA ASP A 174 6.70 2.85 7.04
C ASP A 174 6.67 3.76 5.83
N ALA A 175 6.29 5.03 6.01
CA ALA A 175 6.31 6.03 4.94
C ALA A 175 7.70 6.18 4.33
N ARG A 176 8.74 6.24 5.18
CA ARG A 176 10.13 6.29 4.72
C ARG A 176 10.52 5.03 3.95
N GLN A 177 10.07 3.86 4.40
CA GLN A 177 10.33 2.61 3.70
C GLN A 177 9.64 2.57 2.34
N VAL A 178 8.36 2.96 2.26
CA VAL A 178 7.62 3.03 0.99
C VAL A 178 8.30 3.99 0.01
N ILE A 179 8.70 5.18 0.47
CA ILE A 179 9.47 6.14 -0.36
C ILE A 179 10.76 5.51 -0.88
N ALA A 180 11.47 4.74 -0.06
CA ALA A 180 12.72 4.11 -0.46
C ALA A 180 12.51 3.04 -1.54
N GLU A 181 11.42 2.27 -1.49
CA GLU A 181 11.08 1.25 -2.50
C GLU A 181 10.58 1.85 -3.83
N LEU A 182 10.07 3.09 -3.82
CA LEU A 182 9.53 3.77 -5.00
C LEU A 182 10.58 4.54 -5.81
N LYS A 183 11.79 4.67 -5.29
CA LYS A 183 12.93 5.36 -5.94
C LYS A 183 13.74 4.39 -6.79
#